data_AF-A0A1G2XW41-F1
#
_entry.id   AF-A0A1G2XW41-F1
#
_cell.length_a   1.000
_cell.length_b   1.000
_cell.length_c   1.000
_cell.angle_alpha   90.00
_cell.angle_beta   90.00
_cell.angle_gamma   90.00
#
_symmetry.space_group_name_H-M   'P 1'
#
loop_
_entity.id
_entity.type
_entity.pdbx_description
1 polymer ?
#
loop_
_entity_poly.entity_id
_entity_poly.type
_entity_poly.pdbx_seq_one_letter_code
_entity_poly.pdbx_strand_id
1 'polypeptide(L)'
;MAEVYPSDNELLNILNDDETGVEFITTGKAPYYLEFRKLLYRLILATKRANDLRVFDEGGLDIGVKSGKFWVGTTLVEYSGSSGNTLADDRSNIYVYLDAAGNLIINEYSQFPNMETTPHLRLAIVTTSGGDITSITDARCSFYVPSGV
;
A
#
# COMPACT_ATOMS: atom_id res chain seq x y z
N MET A 1 -16.76 -2.81 23.01
CA MET A 1 -17.09 -1.47 22.51
C MET A 1 -17.26 -1.57 21.01
N ALA A 2 -18.41 -1.20 20.44
CA ALA A 2 -18.62 -1.22 18.99
C ALA A 2 -18.37 0.18 18.45
N GLU A 3 -17.59 0.29 17.37
CA GLU A 3 -17.39 1.56 16.67
C GLU A 3 -18.70 2.00 16.02
N VAL A 4 -18.94 3.31 15.94
CA VAL A 4 -20.18 3.89 15.42
C VAL A 4 -20.07 4.04 13.90
N TYR A 5 -21.14 3.69 13.17
CA TYR A 5 -21.21 3.97 11.73
C TYR A 5 -21.47 5.46 11.48
N PRO A 6 -21.03 6.01 10.34
CA PRO A 6 -21.64 7.23 9.79
C PRO A 6 -23.16 7.05 9.72
N SER A 7 -23.90 8.15 9.78
CA SER A 7 -25.35 8.11 9.61
C SER A 7 -25.72 7.52 8.24
N ASP A 8 -26.92 6.95 8.13
CA ASP A 8 -27.38 6.36 6.87
C ASP A 8 -27.35 7.38 5.72
N ASN A 9 -27.67 8.65 6.01
CA ASN A 9 -27.62 9.71 5.00
C ASN A 9 -26.19 10.02 4.54
N GLU A 10 -25.22 10.04 5.45
CA GLU A 10 -23.80 10.21 5.10
C GLU A 10 -23.31 9.03 4.24
N LEU A 11 -23.63 7.80 4.64
CA LEU A 11 -23.23 6.59 3.91
C LEU A 11 -23.84 6.53 2.49
N LEU A 12 -25.03 7.10 2.31
CA LEU A 12 -25.69 7.17 1.00
C LEU A 12 -25.06 8.21 0.06
N ASN A 13 -24.40 9.23 0.61
CA ASN A 13 -23.71 10.25 -0.17
C ASN A 13 -22.27 9.88 -0.54
N ILE A 14 -21.69 8.86 0.08
CA ILE A 14 -20.38 8.32 -0.31
C ILE A 14 -20.55 7.53 -1.61
N LEU A 15 -19.85 7.94 -2.66
CA LEU A 15 -19.87 7.28 -3.98
C LEU A 15 -18.66 6.35 -4.16
N ASN A 16 -17.52 6.71 -3.56
CA ASN A 16 -16.26 5.99 -3.60
C ASN A 16 -15.49 6.23 -2.29
N ASP A 17 -14.60 5.32 -1.93
CA ASP A 17 -13.58 5.57 -0.92
C ASP A 17 -12.34 6.14 -1.61
N ASP A 18 -11.98 7.40 -1.31
CA ASP A 18 -10.91 8.12 -2.02
C ASP A 18 -9.52 7.49 -1.83
N GLU A 19 -9.31 6.74 -0.75
CA GLU A 19 -8.02 6.15 -0.40
C GLU A 19 -7.78 4.82 -1.13
N THR A 20 -8.82 3.97 -1.18
CA THR A 20 -8.77 2.66 -1.85
C THR A 20 -9.24 2.71 -3.31
N GLY A 21 -9.98 3.74 -3.70
CA GLY A 21 -10.61 3.88 -5.02
C GLY A 21 -11.85 2.99 -5.21
N VAL A 22 -12.30 2.29 -4.17
CA VAL A 22 -13.44 1.36 -4.26
C VAL A 22 -14.75 2.13 -4.36
N GLU A 23 -15.55 1.83 -5.39
CA GLU A 23 -16.87 2.41 -5.59
C GLU A 23 -17.94 1.74 -4.72
N PHE A 24 -18.86 2.54 -4.17
CA PHE A 24 -20.05 2.05 -3.49
C PHE A 24 -21.20 1.86 -4.48
N ILE A 25 -22.01 0.81 -4.27
CA ILE A 25 -23.20 0.55 -5.08
C ILE A 25 -24.16 1.75 -5.03
N THR A 26 -24.59 2.28 -6.17
CA THR A 26 -25.55 3.40 -6.24
C THR A 26 -26.89 3.08 -5.57
N THR A 27 -27.51 4.08 -4.96
CA THR A 27 -28.83 3.97 -4.34
C THR A 27 -29.86 3.41 -5.33
N GLY A 28 -30.69 2.47 -4.88
CA GLY A 28 -31.76 1.87 -5.69
C GLY A 28 -31.32 0.78 -6.69
N LYS A 29 -30.02 0.48 -6.82
CA LYS A 29 -29.52 -0.59 -7.72
C LYS A 29 -29.83 -2.00 -7.22
N ALA A 30 -30.02 -2.19 -5.91
CA ALA A 30 -30.44 -3.44 -5.29
C ALA A 30 -31.27 -3.13 -4.02
N PRO A 31 -32.21 -3.99 -3.60
CA PRO A 31 -33.07 -3.72 -2.44
C PRO A 31 -32.32 -3.61 -1.10
N TYR A 32 -31.08 -4.11 -1.03
CA TYR A 32 -30.22 -4.13 0.16
C TYR A 32 -29.02 -3.16 0.05
N TYR A 33 -29.15 -2.08 -0.73
CA TYR A 33 -28.04 -1.16 -1.00
C TYR A 33 -27.45 -0.55 0.29
N LEU A 34 -28.27 -0.28 1.31
CA LEU A 34 -27.81 0.34 2.54
C LEU A 34 -27.01 -0.63 3.41
N GLU A 35 -27.50 -1.86 3.58
CA GLU A 35 -26.83 -2.94 4.31
C GLU A 35 -25.52 -3.34 3.64
N PHE A 36 -25.52 -3.38 2.30
CA PHE A 36 -24.31 -3.66 1.53
C PHE A 36 -23.27 -2.55 1.71
N ARG A 37 -23.67 -1.28 1.66
CA ARG A 37 -22.76 -0.16 1.92
C ARG A 37 -22.19 -0.21 3.35
N LYS A 38 -22.98 -0.60 4.34
CA LYS A 38 -22.49 -0.77 5.74
C LYS A 38 -21.45 -1.89 5.83
N LEU A 39 -21.72 -3.03 5.21
CA LEU A 39 -20.77 -4.14 5.13
C LEU A 39 -19.47 -3.70 4.43
N LEU A 40 -19.58 -3.08 3.26
CA LEU A 40 -18.45 -2.64 2.46
C LEU A 40 -17.62 -1.59 3.20
N TYR A 41 -18.26 -0.62 3.85
CA TYR A 41 -17.59 0.39 4.67
C TYR A 41 -16.74 -0.26 5.78
N ARG A 42 -17.28 -1.25 6.49
CA ARG A 42 -16.51 -1.98 7.52
C ARG A 42 -15.37 -2.78 6.94
N LEU A 43 -15.62 -3.43 5.81
CA LEU A 43 -14.60 -4.24 5.15
C LEU A 43 -13.44 -3.35 4.69
N ILE A 44 -13.74 -2.20 4.09
CA ILE A 44 -12.74 -1.21 3.70
C ILE A 44 -11.98 -0.73 4.93
N LEU A 45 -12.67 -0.32 6.01
CA LEU A 45 -12.00 0.12 7.24
C LEU A 45 -11.05 -0.94 7.82
N ALA A 46 -11.48 -2.21 7.84
CA ALA A 46 -10.65 -3.33 8.30
C ALA A 46 -9.44 -3.60 7.39
N THR A 47 -9.56 -3.34 6.09
CA THR A 47 -8.53 -3.64 5.09
C THR A 47 -7.64 -2.44 4.73
N LYS A 48 -8.02 -1.20 5.08
CA LYS A 48 -7.24 0.03 4.82
C LYS A 48 -5.79 -0.12 5.29
N ARG A 49 -5.61 -0.50 6.54
CA ARG A 49 -4.27 -0.72 7.14
C ARG A 49 -3.47 -1.84 6.47
N ALA A 50 -4.13 -2.81 5.84
CA ALA A 50 -3.43 -3.86 5.10
C ALA A 50 -2.93 -3.37 3.72
N ASN A 51 -3.46 -2.25 3.22
CA ASN A 51 -3.00 -1.59 2.00
C ASN A 51 -1.90 -0.55 2.24
N ASP A 52 -1.62 -0.17 3.48
CA ASP A 52 -0.53 0.77 3.81
C ASP A 52 0.77 0.31 3.16
N LEU A 53 1.47 1.24 2.49
CA LEU A 53 2.77 1.02 1.86
C LEU A 53 2.80 -0.06 0.77
N ARG A 54 1.63 -0.51 0.30
CA ARG A 54 1.55 -1.50 -0.78
C ARG A 54 2.09 -0.92 -2.08
N VAL A 55 2.92 -1.70 -2.76
CA VAL A 55 3.34 -1.45 -4.15
C VAL A 55 2.29 -2.01 -5.11
N PHE A 56 1.94 -1.24 -6.12
CA PHE A 56 1.00 -1.63 -7.17
C PHE A 56 1.48 -1.19 -8.54
N ASP A 57 1.01 -1.90 -9.56
CA ASP A 57 1.31 -1.64 -10.97
C ASP A 57 0.42 -0.50 -11.49
N GLU A 58 1.03 0.50 -12.14
CA GLU A 58 0.35 1.62 -12.80
C GLU A 58 0.26 1.44 -14.33
N GLY A 59 0.85 0.36 -14.85
CA GLY A 59 0.94 0.01 -16.25
C GLY A 59 2.35 0.21 -16.80
N GLY A 60 2.80 -0.70 -17.68
CA GLY A 60 4.13 -0.64 -18.28
C GLY A 60 5.21 -0.88 -17.22
N LEU A 61 6.17 0.03 -17.10
CA LEU A 61 7.26 -0.06 -16.12
C LEU A 61 7.03 0.82 -14.89
N ASP A 62 5.87 1.47 -14.77
CA ASP A 62 5.59 2.38 -13.66
C ASP A 62 4.93 1.66 -12.47
N ILE A 63 5.45 1.93 -11.27
CA ILE A 63 4.80 1.50 -10.03
C ILE A 63 4.33 2.69 -9.20
N GLY A 64 3.22 2.46 -8.52
CA GLY A 64 2.74 3.30 -7.43
C GLY A 64 2.99 2.64 -6.08
N VAL A 65 3.12 3.46 -5.04
CA VAL A 65 3.23 3.03 -3.65
C VAL A 65 2.20 3.77 -2.81
N LYS A 66 1.34 3.03 -2.11
CA LYS A 66 0.33 3.63 -1.22
C LYS A 66 0.98 4.35 -0.05
N SER A 67 0.31 5.38 0.46
CA SER A 67 0.69 6.03 1.71
C SER A 67 0.67 5.05 2.89
N GLY A 68 1.33 5.41 3.97
CA GLY A 68 1.32 4.63 5.20
C GLY A 68 2.37 5.13 6.19
N LYS A 69 2.63 4.34 7.23
CA LYS A 69 3.61 4.68 8.25
C LYS A 69 4.27 3.45 8.85
N PHE A 70 5.50 3.61 9.29
CA PHE A 70 6.28 2.55 9.89
C PHE A 70 7.18 3.10 11.01
N TRP A 71 7.69 2.19 11.83
CA TRP A 71 8.57 2.55 12.93
C TRP A 71 10.02 2.24 12.59
N VAL A 72 10.91 3.19 12.90
CA VAL A 72 12.36 3.00 12.90
C VAL A 72 12.84 3.22 14.33
N GLY A 73 13.06 2.12 15.06
CA GLY A 73 13.29 2.17 16.51
C GLY A 73 12.09 2.81 17.22
N THR A 74 12.30 3.99 17.82
CA THR A 74 11.27 4.77 18.52
C THR A 74 10.71 5.95 17.70
N THR A 75 11.12 6.07 16.43
CA THR A 75 10.64 7.15 15.55
C THR A 75 9.56 6.61 14.62
N LEU A 76 8.40 7.25 14.61
CA LEU A 76 7.36 7.00 13.62
C LEU A 76 7.68 7.79 12.35
N VAL A 77 7.79 7.09 11.23
CA VAL A 77 8.03 7.67 9.90
C VAL A 77 6.75 7.54 9.08
N GLU A 78 6.28 8.65 8.52
CA GLU A 78 5.11 8.70 7.65
C GLU A 78 5.55 8.84 6.19
N TYR A 79 4.87 8.11 5.30
CA TYR A 79 5.10 8.14 3.87
C TYR A 79 3.80 8.55 3.16
N SER A 80 3.85 9.61 2.36
CA SER A 80 2.66 10.17 1.70
C SER A 80 2.16 9.35 0.50
N GLY A 81 2.88 8.31 0.10
CA GLY A 81 2.65 7.62 -1.17
C GLY A 81 3.41 8.27 -2.33
N SER A 82 3.54 7.54 -3.42
CA SER A 82 4.11 8.03 -4.69
C SER A 82 3.49 7.30 -5.89
N SER A 83 3.64 7.91 -7.07
CA SER A 83 3.17 7.43 -8.37
C SER A 83 4.18 7.78 -9.46
N GLY A 84 4.16 7.08 -10.59
CA GLY A 84 5.03 7.32 -11.74
C GLY A 84 6.48 6.96 -11.48
N ASN A 85 6.74 5.95 -10.63
CA ASN A 85 8.10 5.51 -10.35
C ASN A 85 8.52 4.47 -11.41
N THR A 86 9.19 4.93 -12.46
CA THR A 86 9.60 4.06 -13.58
C THR A 86 10.73 3.12 -13.18
N LEU A 87 10.51 1.83 -13.45
CA LEU A 87 11.45 0.75 -13.23
C LEU A 87 12.34 0.52 -14.47
N ALA A 88 13.49 -0.12 -14.26
CA ALA A 88 14.28 -0.65 -15.36
C ALA A 88 13.62 -1.88 -15.98
N ASP A 89 13.80 -2.07 -17.29
CA ASP A 89 13.27 -3.22 -18.02
C ASP A 89 14.18 -4.46 -17.92
N ASP A 90 13.61 -5.62 -18.25
CA ASP A 90 14.28 -6.92 -18.29
C ASP A 90 15.09 -7.25 -17.03
N ARG A 91 14.49 -6.96 -15.86
CA ARG A 91 15.06 -7.27 -14.55
C ARG A 91 14.27 -8.36 -13.85
N SER A 92 14.98 -9.41 -13.44
CA SER A 92 14.39 -10.50 -12.68
C SER A 92 14.00 -10.12 -11.25
N ASN A 93 14.70 -9.15 -10.65
CA ASN A 93 14.42 -8.68 -9.29
C ASN A 93 14.81 -7.20 -9.16
N ILE A 94 13.82 -6.35 -8.89
CA ILE A 94 13.98 -4.97 -8.48
C ILE A 94 13.46 -4.87 -7.04
N TYR A 95 14.31 -4.43 -6.13
CA TYR A 95 14.04 -4.36 -4.70
C TYR A 95 13.55 -2.97 -4.34
N VAL A 96 12.30 -2.88 -3.89
CA VAL A 96 11.63 -1.63 -3.54
C VAL A 96 11.52 -1.55 -2.02
N TYR A 97 12.02 -0.47 -1.43
CA TYR A 97 12.01 -0.26 0.02
C TYR A 97 11.97 1.22 0.39
N LEU A 98 11.56 1.53 1.63
CA LEU A 98 11.71 2.87 2.22
C LEU A 98 12.97 2.90 3.10
N ASP A 99 13.82 3.90 2.94
CA ASP A 99 14.92 4.12 3.87
C ASP A 99 14.43 4.61 5.24
N ALA A 100 15.33 4.73 6.22
CA ALA A 100 15.00 5.19 7.57
C ALA A 100 14.41 6.62 7.63
N ALA A 101 14.58 7.42 6.60
CA ALA A 101 14.03 8.77 6.49
C ALA A 101 12.68 8.80 5.75
N GLY A 102 12.22 7.66 5.22
CA GLY A 102 10.96 7.54 4.49
C GLY A 102 11.09 7.83 2.99
N ASN A 103 12.30 7.84 2.43
CA ASN A 103 12.49 7.99 0.99
C ASN A 103 12.30 6.64 0.28
N LEU A 104 11.61 6.66 -0.86
CA LEU A 104 11.46 5.49 -1.72
C LEU A 104 12.76 5.20 -2.46
N ILE A 105 13.24 3.97 -2.30
CA ILE A 105 14.43 3.46 -2.97
C ILE A 105 14.03 2.29 -3.86
N ILE A 106 14.51 2.33 -5.10
CA ILE A 106 14.32 1.31 -6.12
C ILE A 106 15.71 0.88 -6.55
N ASN A 107 16.10 -0.36 -6.24
CA ASN A 107 17.44 -0.85 -6.49
C ASN A 107 17.45 -2.24 -7.15
N GLU A 108 18.35 -2.42 -8.11
CA GLU A 108 18.54 -3.66 -8.87
C GLU A 108 19.58 -4.60 -8.22
N TYR A 109 19.53 -4.73 -6.89
CA TYR A 109 20.43 -5.62 -6.18
C TYR A 109 20.12 -7.10 -6.48
N SER A 110 20.93 -8.01 -5.95
CA SER A 110 20.60 -9.44 -5.93
C SER A 110 19.76 -9.84 -4.70
N GLN A 111 19.63 -8.92 -3.73
CA GLN A 111 18.86 -9.06 -2.49
C GLN A 111 18.63 -7.69 -1.84
N PHE A 112 17.68 -7.59 -0.91
CA PHE A 112 17.57 -6.42 -0.04
C PHE A 112 18.89 -6.19 0.75
N PRO A 113 19.24 -4.94 1.07
CA PRO A 113 20.34 -4.65 1.99
C PRO A 113 20.15 -5.35 3.35
N ASN A 114 21.24 -5.48 4.11
CA ASN A 114 21.14 -5.92 5.50
C ASN A 114 20.49 -4.80 6.33
N MET A 115 19.36 -5.11 6.99
CA MET A 115 18.64 -4.14 7.82
C MET A 115 19.43 -3.69 9.06
N GLU A 116 20.40 -4.49 9.53
CA GLU A 116 21.28 -4.13 10.65
C GLU A 116 22.25 -3.00 10.32
N THR A 117 22.77 -2.97 9.08
CA THR A 117 23.73 -1.96 8.64
C THR A 117 23.08 -0.84 7.87
N THR A 118 21.91 -1.09 7.28
CA THR A 118 21.14 -0.12 6.51
C THR A 118 19.67 -0.24 6.93
N PRO A 119 19.21 0.50 7.95
CA PRO A 119 17.82 0.42 8.39
C PRO A 119 16.86 0.85 7.27
N HIS A 120 15.91 -0.02 6.92
CA HIS A 120 14.90 0.22 5.89
C HIS A 120 13.65 -0.64 6.14
N LEU A 121 12.54 -0.28 5.51
CA LEU A 121 11.35 -1.10 5.41
C LEU A 121 11.22 -1.66 3.99
N ARG A 122 11.23 -2.99 3.88
CA ARG A 122 11.01 -3.69 2.62
C ARG A 122 9.56 -3.53 2.18
N LEU A 123 9.35 -3.28 0.88
CA LEU A 123 8.01 -3.15 0.32
C LEU A 123 7.70 -4.28 -0.66
N ALA A 124 8.51 -4.43 -1.71
CA ALA A 124 8.25 -5.42 -2.75
C ALA A 124 9.52 -5.84 -3.50
N ILE A 125 9.40 -6.97 -4.18
CA ILE A 125 10.32 -7.40 -5.23
C ILE A 125 9.54 -7.43 -6.54
N VAL A 126 10.00 -6.67 -7.54
CA VAL A 126 9.32 -6.52 -8.83
C VAL A 126 10.13 -7.18 -9.94
N THR A 127 9.44 -7.84 -10.87
CA THR A 127 10.02 -8.45 -12.07
C THR A 127 9.49 -7.73 -13.29
N THR A 128 10.38 -7.30 -14.19
CA THR A 128 10.03 -6.61 -15.44
C THR A 128 10.56 -7.40 -16.63
N SER A 129 9.82 -7.38 -17.74
CA SER A 129 10.33 -7.85 -19.03
C SER A 129 9.50 -7.30 -20.19
N GLY A 130 10.17 -6.95 -21.29
CA GLY A 130 9.50 -6.53 -22.51
C GLY A 130 8.70 -5.23 -22.36
N GLY A 131 9.15 -4.33 -21.49
CA GLY A 131 8.53 -3.04 -21.22
C GLY A 131 7.32 -3.09 -20.28
N ASP A 132 7.14 -4.19 -19.55
CA ASP A 132 6.01 -4.39 -18.65
C ASP A 132 6.41 -5.08 -17.34
N ILE A 133 5.58 -4.90 -16.30
CA ILE A 133 5.73 -5.59 -15.02
C ILE A 133 5.06 -6.96 -15.10
N THR A 134 5.84 -8.01 -14.87
CA THR A 134 5.34 -9.40 -14.95
C THR A 134 4.96 -9.96 -13.59
N SER A 135 5.53 -9.44 -12.49
CA SER A 135 5.14 -9.82 -11.14
C SER A 135 5.55 -8.79 -10.09
N ILE A 136 4.72 -8.63 -9.07
CA ILE A 136 5.04 -7.90 -7.84
C ILE A 136 4.89 -8.87 -6.67
N THR A 137 5.99 -9.21 -6.02
CA THR A 137 5.99 -10.00 -4.79
C THR A 137 5.99 -9.07 -3.59
N ASP A 138 4.94 -9.16 -2.77
CA ASP A 138 4.84 -8.41 -1.51
C ASP A 138 5.93 -8.87 -0.54
N ALA A 139 6.76 -7.94 -0.09
CA ALA A 139 7.86 -8.18 0.83
C ALA A 139 7.72 -7.32 2.11
N ARG A 140 6.55 -6.72 2.33
CA ARG A 140 6.26 -5.93 3.53
C ARG A 140 6.40 -6.83 4.76
N CYS A 141 7.33 -6.48 5.64
CA CYS A 141 7.38 -7.07 6.97
C CYS A 141 6.65 -6.14 7.95
N SER A 142 5.92 -6.72 8.89
CA SER A 142 5.09 -5.92 9.80
C SER A 142 5.92 -4.99 10.70
N PHE A 143 7.21 -5.28 10.96
CA PHE A 143 8.12 -4.44 11.76
C PHE A 143 9.59 -4.89 11.62
N TYR A 144 10.52 -3.94 11.54
CA TYR A 144 11.94 -4.13 11.89
C TYR A 144 12.28 -3.19 13.06
N VAL A 145 12.59 -3.75 14.22
CA VAL A 145 13.16 -3.01 15.36
C VAL A 145 14.63 -3.42 15.44
N PRO A 146 15.60 -2.54 15.11
CA PRO A 146 16.98 -2.83 15.40
C PRO A 146 17.13 -2.96 16.92
N SER A 147 17.49 -4.17 17.39
CA SER A 147 17.75 -4.41 18.81
C SER A 147 19.04 -3.68 19.21
N GLY A 148 18.92 -2.57 19.94
CA GLY A 148 20.11 -1.82 20.38
C GLY A 148 19.92 -0.49 21.11
N VAL A 149 18.74 -0.17 21.64
CA VAL A 149 18.56 0.91 22.63
C VAL A 149 17.77 0.39 23.82
#